data_AF-A0A4Z2C9A0-F1
#
_entry.id   AF-A0A4Z2C9A0-F1
#
_cell.length_a   1.000
_cell.length_b   1.000
_cell.length_c   1.000
_cell.angle_alpha   90.00
_cell.angle_beta   90.00
_cell.angle_gamma   90.00
#
_symmetry.space_group_name_H-M   'P 1'
#
loop_
_entity.id
_entity.type
_entity.pdbx_description
1 polymer ?
#
loop_
_entity_poly.entity_id
_entity_poly.type
_entity_poly.pdbx_seq_one_letter_code
_entity_poly.pdbx_strand_id
1 'polypeptide(L)'
;MEYLHVLSRPMVINHDHDIIWTEAYMDTVLFTTKAQSLLLMTSVAMPVFSKKKETLSHGILLGVVGSDIPLMEVMKLAPRYTLGPHGYAFLITNNGYILAHPDLRPLYKDGKRLKAKPNYNSVDLTEKRPLFLINEYFYTNIDDTPFSFGMVLTKGHGKLVFMGNVSVEEGLHDLTSPDLSIASEWTYCETDIDPSHRKYSQLQAAIRYLQGKEPDLECDEALLQQLLFDAVVTAPLEAYWNTLMLSDRVEPGVETAFLGTRSGLLRVIRYTGVETRVAKNFLTPADKDNLFTIDHFPLWYRLAVENPQGSFIYFPVIEKEMRYIVATTSVTVTSKGRTAMAGAIGLQMSLDCLEKRFWAITKQCSNVEGVCPLSCESADLSCFLIDNNGFIVLSKDRSEVGRFFGEVDGSVMASLIKMGMYRKVSLFDYQAMCKNSHHHANAARSLPNPFFGVVVLIRWFFSNMLMMFVVQQIPDSNLVLVVTQADCDCSRQYGPILLMPKEIKYILISLSVSWCLS
;
A
#
# COMPACT_ATOMS: atom_id res chain seq x y z
N MET A 1 14.85 -41.15 -8.68
CA MET A 1 14.02 -41.01 -9.89
C MET A 1 13.68 -42.33 -10.56
N GLU A 2 14.37 -43.45 -10.31
CA GLU A 2 14.12 -44.72 -11.03
C GLU A 2 12.72 -45.34 -10.81
N TYR A 3 12.08 -45.11 -9.66
CA TYR A 3 10.75 -45.64 -9.36
C TYR A 3 9.62 -45.02 -10.21
N LEU A 4 9.81 -43.81 -10.77
CA LEU A 4 8.84 -43.15 -11.65
C LEU A 4 8.59 -43.95 -12.93
N HIS A 5 9.61 -44.64 -13.45
CA HIS A 5 9.47 -45.51 -14.63
C HIS A 5 8.64 -46.77 -14.35
N VAL A 6 8.45 -47.14 -13.08
CA VAL A 6 7.57 -48.25 -12.68
C VAL A 6 6.16 -47.73 -12.45
N LEU A 7 6.02 -46.61 -11.73
CA LEU A 7 4.71 -45.99 -11.43
C LEU A 7 3.99 -45.47 -12.68
N SER A 8 4.73 -45.05 -13.71
CA SER A 8 4.15 -44.54 -14.97
C SER A 8 3.63 -45.64 -15.92
N ARG A 9 3.96 -46.92 -15.69
CA ARG A 9 3.60 -48.01 -16.62
C ARG A 9 2.10 -48.14 -16.86
N PRO A 10 1.22 -48.12 -15.84
CA PRO A 10 -0.22 -48.20 -16.07
C PRO A 10 -0.74 -47.04 -16.93
N MET A 11 -0.27 -45.82 -16.65
CA MET A 11 -0.61 -44.60 -17.41
C MET A 11 -0.18 -44.72 -18.88
N VAL A 12 1.02 -45.24 -19.14
CA VAL A 12 1.54 -45.43 -20.51
C VAL A 12 0.74 -46.51 -21.25
N ILE A 13 0.38 -47.61 -20.58
CA ILE A 13 -0.39 -48.72 -21.18
C ILE A 13 -1.82 -48.25 -21.53
N ASN A 14 -2.43 -47.45 -20.66
CA ASN A 14 -3.76 -46.89 -20.88
C ASN A 14 -3.79 -45.76 -21.92
N HIS A 15 -2.62 -45.24 -22.33
CA HIS A 15 -2.48 -44.06 -23.20
C HIS A 15 -3.13 -42.80 -22.59
N ASP A 16 -3.06 -42.69 -21.26
CA ASP A 16 -3.61 -41.54 -20.53
C ASP A 16 -2.70 -40.32 -20.75
N HIS A 17 -3.25 -39.34 -21.44
CA HIS A 17 -2.57 -38.11 -21.84
C HIS A 17 -3.03 -36.92 -20.99
N ASP A 18 -3.09 -37.13 -19.68
CA ASP A 18 -3.57 -36.12 -18.75
C ASP A 18 -2.63 -34.93 -18.73
N ILE A 19 -3.22 -33.74 -18.87
CA ILE A 19 -2.54 -32.46 -18.75
C ILE A 19 -2.54 -32.10 -17.26
N ILE A 20 -1.35 -31.87 -16.71
CA ILE A 20 -1.15 -31.54 -15.30
C ILE A 20 -0.57 -30.13 -15.21
N TRP A 21 -1.11 -29.36 -14.28
CA TRP A 21 -0.61 -28.03 -13.95
C TRP A 21 0.21 -28.08 -12.66
N THR A 22 1.36 -27.42 -12.64
CA THR A 22 2.15 -27.25 -11.42
C THR A 22 1.59 -26.10 -10.58
N GLU A 23 1.81 -26.18 -9.27
CA GLU A 23 1.65 -25.01 -8.41
C GLU A 23 2.60 -23.89 -8.86
N ALA A 24 2.35 -22.66 -8.41
CA ALA A 24 3.26 -21.57 -8.66
C ALA A 24 4.67 -22.00 -8.21
N TYR A 25 5.69 -21.71 -9.00
CA TYR A 25 7.08 -21.94 -8.64
C TYR A 25 7.94 -20.82 -9.22
N MET A 26 9.18 -20.74 -8.73
CA MET A 26 10.15 -19.75 -9.19
C MET A 26 11.12 -20.33 -10.20
N ASP A 27 11.28 -19.66 -11.34
CA ASP A 27 12.30 -20.04 -12.31
C ASP A 27 13.70 -19.67 -11.82
N THR A 28 14.54 -20.69 -11.67
CA THR A 28 15.96 -20.59 -11.26
C THR A 28 16.85 -19.85 -12.27
N VAL A 29 16.48 -19.74 -13.55
CA VAL A 29 17.30 -19.12 -14.61
C VAL A 29 17.17 -17.59 -14.62
N LEU A 30 15.97 -17.07 -14.34
CA LEU A 30 15.66 -15.64 -14.29
C LEU A 30 16.23 -14.90 -13.06
N PHE A 31 16.84 -15.59 -12.09
CA PHE A 31 17.49 -14.98 -10.92
C PHE A 31 18.66 -14.03 -11.24
N THR A 32 19.14 -14.02 -12.48
CA THR A 32 20.32 -13.25 -12.91
C THR A 32 19.98 -11.90 -13.55
N THR A 33 18.73 -11.64 -13.92
CA THR A 33 18.30 -10.40 -14.59
C THR A 33 17.45 -9.53 -13.66
N LYS A 34 17.49 -8.21 -13.87
CA LYS A 34 16.74 -7.21 -13.08
C LYS A 34 15.21 -7.27 -13.26
N ALA A 35 14.69 -8.19 -14.08
CA ALA A 35 13.26 -8.37 -14.29
C ALA A 35 12.65 -9.13 -13.11
N GLN A 36 12.44 -8.43 -12.00
CA GLN A 36 11.81 -8.96 -10.80
C GLN A 36 10.34 -9.38 -11.02
N SER A 37 9.77 -9.02 -12.18
CA SER A 37 8.37 -9.19 -12.53
C SER A 37 8.03 -10.55 -13.17
N LEU A 38 9.02 -11.37 -13.57
CA LEU A 38 8.83 -12.69 -14.20
C LEU A 38 9.11 -13.87 -13.26
N LEU A 39 9.07 -13.64 -11.95
CA LEU A 39 9.64 -14.59 -10.98
C LEU A 39 8.73 -15.76 -10.61
N LEU A 40 7.42 -15.67 -10.85
CA LEU A 40 6.44 -16.72 -10.52
C LEU A 40 5.82 -17.27 -11.81
N MET A 41 5.94 -18.57 -11.99
CA MET A 41 5.47 -19.31 -13.17
C MET A 41 4.59 -20.47 -12.73
N THR A 42 3.71 -20.92 -13.62
CA THR A 42 3.09 -22.25 -13.55
C THR A 42 3.43 -22.99 -14.84
N SER A 43 3.63 -24.30 -14.78
CA SER A 43 3.90 -25.12 -15.95
C SER A 43 2.69 -25.98 -16.24
N VAL A 44 2.33 -26.05 -17.51
CA VAL A 44 1.49 -27.12 -18.03
C VAL A 44 2.39 -28.25 -18.51
N ALA A 45 2.14 -29.48 -18.07
CA ALA A 45 2.97 -30.63 -18.35
C ALA A 45 2.14 -31.80 -18.89
N MET A 46 2.71 -32.54 -19.85
CA MET A 46 2.10 -33.69 -20.49
C MET A 46 3.14 -34.81 -20.66
N PRO A 47 2.79 -36.07 -20.34
CA PRO A 47 3.71 -37.20 -20.53
C PRO A 47 3.82 -37.61 -22.01
N VAL A 48 5.03 -37.97 -22.42
CA VAL A 48 5.35 -38.42 -23.79
C VAL A 48 5.67 -39.91 -23.78
N PHE A 49 4.93 -40.67 -24.59
CA PHE A 49 5.03 -42.13 -24.66
C PHE A 49 5.65 -42.63 -25.96
N SER A 50 6.27 -43.80 -25.89
CA SER A 50 6.74 -44.50 -27.08
C SER A 50 5.58 -45.16 -27.81
N LYS A 51 5.35 -44.80 -29.08
CA LYS A 51 4.31 -45.40 -29.92
C LYS A 51 4.74 -46.72 -30.59
N LYS A 52 5.93 -47.25 -30.29
CA LYS A 52 6.42 -48.48 -30.91
C LYS A 52 5.70 -49.69 -30.31
N LYS A 53 5.20 -50.60 -31.15
CA LYS A 53 4.45 -51.81 -30.71
C LYS A 53 5.25 -52.69 -29.74
N GLU A 54 6.57 -52.75 -29.88
CA GLU A 54 7.48 -53.55 -29.04
C GLU A 54 7.63 -53.01 -27.61
N THR A 55 7.48 -51.70 -27.43
CA THR A 55 7.68 -51.01 -26.15
C THR A 55 6.36 -50.65 -25.45
N LEU A 56 5.23 -50.86 -26.14
CA LEU A 56 3.90 -50.54 -25.66
C LEU A 56 3.51 -51.37 -24.41
N SER A 57 3.78 -52.68 -24.42
CA SER A 57 3.54 -53.58 -23.28
C SER A 57 4.48 -53.33 -22.09
N HIS A 58 5.61 -52.68 -22.33
CA HIS A 58 6.60 -52.33 -21.32
C HIS A 58 6.28 -51.01 -20.60
N GLY A 59 5.30 -50.23 -21.10
CA GLY A 59 4.87 -48.98 -20.48
C GLY A 59 5.98 -47.93 -20.41
N ILE A 60 6.73 -47.74 -21.51
CA ILE A 60 7.90 -46.85 -21.52
C ILE A 60 7.48 -45.37 -21.64
N LEU A 61 7.70 -44.62 -20.56
CA LEU A 61 7.70 -43.15 -20.55
C LEU A 61 8.99 -42.62 -21.20
N LEU A 62 8.88 -41.88 -22.30
CA LEU A 62 10.02 -41.25 -22.98
C LEU A 62 10.48 -39.99 -22.24
N GLY A 63 9.54 -39.26 -21.66
CA GLY A 63 9.80 -38.02 -20.94
C GLY A 63 8.51 -37.24 -20.67
N VAL A 64 8.67 -35.99 -20.25
CA VAL A 64 7.58 -35.04 -20.03
C VAL A 64 7.88 -33.81 -20.87
N VAL A 65 6.89 -33.35 -21.61
CA VAL A 65 6.94 -32.03 -22.25
C VAL A 65 6.19 -31.05 -21.36
N GLY A 66 6.74 -29.85 -21.18
CA GLY A 66 6.10 -28.80 -20.41
C GLY A 66 6.30 -27.44 -21.04
N SER A 67 5.38 -26.53 -20.77
CA SER A 67 5.48 -25.12 -21.14
C SER A 67 5.23 -24.26 -19.91
N ASP A 68 6.09 -23.28 -19.69
CA ASP A 68 6.02 -22.39 -18.53
C ASP A 68 5.23 -21.14 -18.90
N ILE A 69 4.33 -20.74 -18.00
CA ILE A 69 3.45 -19.60 -18.15
C ILE A 69 3.75 -18.62 -17.01
N PRO A 70 4.21 -17.40 -17.32
CA PRO A 70 4.36 -16.36 -16.32
C PRO A 70 3.02 -15.95 -15.76
N LEU A 71 2.89 -15.99 -14.44
CA LEU A 71 1.64 -15.64 -13.76
C LEU A 71 1.29 -14.16 -13.93
N MET A 72 2.29 -13.30 -14.16
CA MET A 72 2.05 -11.89 -14.46
C MET A 72 1.29 -11.68 -15.77
N GLU A 73 1.54 -12.49 -16.81
CA GLU A 73 0.80 -12.39 -18.08
C GLU A 73 -0.68 -12.73 -17.90
N VAL A 74 -0.99 -13.68 -17.00
CA VAL A 74 -2.38 -13.99 -16.66
C VAL A 74 -3.03 -12.84 -15.89
N MET A 75 -2.28 -12.20 -14.98
CA MET A 75 -2.78 -11.05 -14.21
C MET A 75 -2.99 -9.79 -15.07
N LYS A 76 -2.28 -9.63 -16.19
CA LYS A 76 -2.53 -8.53 -17.16
C LYS A 76 -3.95 -8.53 -17.72
N LEU A 77 -4.64 -9.68 -17.74
CA LEU A 77 -6.03 -9.79 -18.21
C LEU A 77 -7.04 -9.11 -17.28
N ALA A 78 -6.65 -8.82 -16.03
CA ALA A 78 -7.49 -8.12 -15.05
C ALA A 78 -6.81 -6.83 -14.58
N PRO A 79 -6.66 -5.82 -15.46
CA PRO A 79 -5.84 -4.66 -15.19
C PRO A 79 -6.45 -3.78 -14.09
N ARG A 80 -5.61 -3.28 -13.18
CA ARG A 80 -6.04 -2.53 -11.99
C ARG A 80 -6.83 -1.26 -12.31
N TYR A 81 -6.50 -0.59 -13.41
CA TYR A 81 -7.24 0.60 -13.83
C TYR A 81 -8.72 0.29 -14.13
N THR A 82 -9.12 -0.96 -14.36
CA THR A 82 -10.52 -1.38 -14.55
C THR A 82 -11.20 -1.79 -13.24
N LEU A 83 -10.46 -2.41 -12.31
CA LEU A 83 -10.97 -2.87 -11.01
C LEU A 83 -11.13 -1.72 -10.00
N GLY A 84 -10.30 -0.68 -10.15
CA GLY A 84 -10.26 0.47 -9.24
C GLY A 84 -9.20 0.34 -8.14
N PRO A 85 -9.12 1.33 -7.24
CA PRO A 85 -7.95 1.54 -6.37
C PRO A 85 -7.65 0.41 -5.39
N HIS A 86 -8.72 -0.21 -4.89
CA HIS A 86 -8.68 -1.31 -3.93
C HIS A 86 -9.09 -2.65 -4.56
N GLY A 87 -9.58 -2.63 -5.81
CA GLY A 87 -10.10 -3.83 -6.47
C GLY A 87 -8.97 -4.64 -7.10
N TYR A 88 -8.90 -5.93 -6.80
CA TYR A 88 -7.84 -6.83 -7.22
C TYR A 88 -8.37 -8.14 -7.81
N ALA A 89 -7.57 -8.77 -8.65
CA ALA A 89 -7.78 -10.15 -9.07
C ALA A 89 -6.81 -11.07 -8.34
N PHE A 90 -7.17 -12.35 -8.24
CA PHE A 90 -6.32 -13.38 -7.68
C PHE A 90 -6.64 -14.74 -8.32
N LEU A 91 -5.66 -15.64 -8.31
CA LEU A 91 -5.78 -17.01 -8.81
C LEU A 91 -5.54 -17.99 -7.68
N ILE A 92 -6.38 -19.01 -7.59
CA ILE A 92 -6.24 -20.10 -6.62
C ILE A 92 -6.29 -21.46 -7.31
N THR A 93 -5.63 -22.44 -6.70
CA THR A 93 -5.74 -23.84 -7.10
C THR A 93 -6.96 -24.49 -6.46
N ASN A 94 -7.37 -25.65 -6.99
CA ASN A 94 -8.40 -26.51 -6.40
C ASN A 94 -8.07 -26.99 -4.96
N ASN A 95 -6.81 -26.89 -4.53
CA ASN A 95 -6.37 -27.18 -3.16
C ASN A 95 -6.41 -25.94 -2.24
N GLY A 96 -6.81 -24.78 -2.75
CA GLY A 96 -6.88 -23.52 -2.00
C GLY A 96 -5.54 -22.79 -1.88
N TYR A 97 -4.52 -23.18 -2.64
CA TYR A 97 -3.25 -22.44 -2.69
C TYR A 97 -3.36 -21.23 -3.61
N ILE A 98 -2.77 -20.11 -3.18
CA ILE A 98 -2.73 -18.89 -3.97
C ILE A 98 -1.66 -19.03 -5.04
N LEU A 99 -2.10 -18.99 -6.30
CA LEU A 99 -1.24 -19.04 -7.47
C LEU A 99 -0.70 -17.64 -7.80
N ALA A 100 -1.58 -16.65 -7.83
CA ALA A 100 -1.22 -15.24 -8.05
C ALA A 100 -2.09 -14.33 -7.18
N HIS A 101 -1.45 -13.38 -6.51
CA HIS A 101 -2.15 -12.33 -5.77
C HIS A 101 -1.23 -11.11 -5.65
N PRO A 102 -1.76 -9.88 -5.73
CA PRO A 102 -0.96 -8.66 -5.69
C PRO A 102 -0.11 -8.49 -4.43
N ASP A 103 -0.66 -8.87 -3.27
CA ASP A 103 0.06 -8.84 -1.99
C ASP A 103 0.94 -10.09 -1.73
N LEU A 104 1.13 -10.97 -2.73
CA LEU A 104 1.99 -12.15 -2.60
C LEU A 104 3.47 -11.74 -2.62
N ARG A 105 4.21 -12.00 -1.53
CA ARG A 105 5.66 -11.71 -1.45
C ARG A 105 6.47 -13.01 -1.37
N PRO A 106 6.78 -13.64 -2.52
CA PRO A 106 7.45 -14.94 -2.56
C PRO A 106 8.92 -14.87 -2.15
N LEU A 107 9.52 -13.67 -2.09
CA LEU A 107 10.95 -13.47 -1.92
C LEU A 107 11.35 -12.76 -0.63
N TYR A 108 12.52 -13.12 -0.12
CA TYR A 108 13.22 -12.35 0.92
C TYR A 108 14.70 -12.16 0.55
N LYS A 109 15.30 -11.07 1.03
CA LYS A 109 16.73 -10.78 0.85
C LYS A 109 17.52 -11.40 1.99
N ASP A 110 18.43 -12.31 1.66
CA ASP A 110 19.42 -12.89 2.57
C ASP A 110 20.82 -12.40 2.17
N GLY A 111 21.27 -11.32 2.82
CA GLY A 111 22.49 -10.61 2.42
C GLY A 111 22.36 -10.01 1.02
N LYS A 112 23.18 -10.48 0.08
CA LYS A 112 23.15 -10.06 -1.34
C LYS A 112 22.32 -10.97 -2.25
N ARG A 113 21.78 -12.08 -1.73
CA ARG A 113 21.02 -13.06 -2.52
C ARG A 113 19.53 -12.96 -2.21
N LEU A 114 18.70 -12.99 -3.25
CA LEU A 114 17.26 -13.20 -3.10
C LEU A 114 17.00 -14.69 -2.94
N LYS A 115 16.17 -15.06 -1.97
CA LYS A 115 15.74 -16.45 -1.72
C LYS A 115 14.22 -16.52 -1.65
N ALA A 116 13.66 -17.62 -2.10
CA ALA A 116 12.24 -17.92 -1.92
C ALA A 116 11.93 -18.11 -0.43
N LYS A 117 10.81 -17.54 0.02
CA LYS A 117 10.31 -17.79 1.38
C LYS A 117 9.81 -19.25 1.45
N PRO A 118 10.06 -19.98 2.55
CA PRO A 118 9.34 -21.22 2.81
C PRO A 118 7.83 -20.91 2.82
N ASN A 119 6.94 -21.79 2.38
CA ASN A 119 5.47 -21.62 2.47
C ASN A 119 4.92 -20.25 1.98
N TYR A 120 5.35 -19.76 0.81
CA TYR A 120 4.84 -18.51 0.24
C TYR A 120 3.37 -18.57 -0.21
N ASN A 121 2.67 -19.69 -0.02
CA ASN A 121 1.33 -19.95 -0.54
C ASN A 121 0.21 -19.19 0.21
N SER A 122 0.54 -18.38 1.21
CA SER A 122 -0.39 -17.52 1.95
C SER A 122 -0.10 -16.04 1.70
N VAL A 123 -1.12 -15.23 1.51
CA VAL A 123 -1.03 -13.77 1.39
C VAL A 123 -1.38 -13.12 2.73
N ASP A 124 -0.70 -12.02 3.08
CA ASP A 124 -1.07 -11.26 4.26
C ASP A 124 -0.70 -9.77 4.20
N LEU A 125 -1.33 -9.01 5.09
CA LEU A 125 -1.24 -7.56 5.17
C LEU A 125 0.13 -7.10 5.71
N THR A 126 0.81 -6.27 4.92
CA THR A 126 2.05 -5.59 5.34
C THR A 126 1.82 -4.25 6.01
N GLU A 127 0.62 -3.71 5.85
CA GLU A 127 0.37 -2.32 6.13
C GLU A 127 0.05 -2.12 7.61
N LYS A 128 0.91 -1.36 8.29
CA LYS A 128 0.73 -1.00 9.72
C LYS A 128 -0.52 -0.15 9.98
N ARG A 129 -1.15 0.36 8.92
CA ARG A 129 -2.37 1.17 8.94
C ARG A 129 -3.50 0.37 8.30
N PRO A 130 -4.36 -0.29 9.10
CA PRO A 130 -5.47 -1.04 8.54
C PRO A 130 -6.51 -0.12 7.93
N LEU A 131 -7.02 -0.51 6.76
CA LEU A 131 -8.19 0.08 6.09
C LEU A 131 -9.35 -0.90 6.17
N PHE A 132 -10.54 -0.40 6.51
CA PHE A 132 -11.74 -1.23 6.65
C PHE A 132 -12.58 -1.16 5.38
N LEU A 133 -12.30 -2.07 4.45
CA LEU A 133 -12.99 -2.12 3.17
C LEU A 133 -14.18 -3.09 3.22
N ILE A 134 -15.29 -2.71 2.59
CA ILE A 134 -16.39 -3.64 2.30
C ILE A 134 -16.20 -4.13 0.87
N ASN A 135 -15.80 -5.40 0.74
CA ASN A 135 -15.49 -6.00 -0.55
C ASN A 135 -16.58 -6.96 -1.03
N GLU A 136 -16.81 -6.97 -2.33
CA GLU A 136 -17.64 -7.93 -3.04
C GLU A 136 -16.72 -8.87 -3.84
N TYR A 137 -16.85 -10.17 -3.58
CA TYR A 137 -16.04 -11.22 -4.19
C TYR A 137 -16.82 -11.89 -5.31
N PHE A 138 -16.20 -11.95 -6.48
CA PHE A 138 -16.69 -12.64 -7.66
C PHE A 138 -15.67 -13.73 -8.01
N TYR A 139 -16.13 -14.93 -8.35
CA TYR A 139 -15.23 -16.02 -8.69
C TYR A 139 -15.83 -16.92 -9.76
N THR A 140 -14.96 -17.54 -10.53
CA THR A 140 -15.30 -18.54 -11.55
C THR A 140 -14.18 -19.56 -11.67
N ASN A 141 -14.49 -20.73 -12.21
CA ASN A 141 -13.45 -21.69 -12.59
C ASN A 141 -12.88 -21.32 -13.94
N ILE A 142 -11.62 -21.68 -14.17
CA ILE A 142 -10.99 -21.60 -15.49
C ILE A 142 -11.09 -22.98 -16.11
N ASP A 143 -11.87 -23.09 -17.18
CA ASP A 143 -12.11 -24.35 -17.87
C ASP A 143 -10.80 -25.04 -18.27
N ASP A 144 -10.78 -26.37 -18.22
CA ASP A 144 -9.63 -27.23 -18.54
C ASP A 144 -8.37 -26.98 -17.68
N THR A 145 -8.52 -26.33 -16.52
CA THR A 145 -7.44 -26.16 -15.53
C THR A 145 -7.93 -26.46 -14.11
N PRO A 146 -7.04 -26.79 -13.16
CA PRO A 146 -7.40 -26.92 -11.75
C PRO A 146 -7.47 -25.55 -11.04
N PHE A 147 -7.59 -24.45 -11.78
CA PHE A 147 -7.52 -23.10 -11.23
C PHE A 147 -8.89 -22.43 -11.20
N SER A 148 -9.10 -21.60 -10.19
CA SER A 148 -10.22 -20.67 -10.12
C SER A 148 -9.71 -19.23 -10.12
N PHE A 149 -10.42 -18.39 -10.86
CA PHE A 149 -10.20 -16.95 -10.91
C PHE A 149 -11.11 -16.26 -9.90
N GLY A 150 -10.53 -15.39 -9.10
CA GLY A 150 -11.24 -14.52 -8.16
C GLY A 150 -10.99 -13.05 -8.50
N MET A 151 -12.03 -12.24 -8.35
CA MET A 151 -11.99 -10.79 -8.49
C MET A 151 -12.69 -10.15 -7.30
N VAL A 152 -12.10 -9.08 -6.80
CA VAL A 152 -12.57 -8.34 -5.63
C VAL A 152 -12.82 -6.91 -6.04
N LEU A 153 -14.03 -6.43 -5.80
CA LEU A 153 -14.40 -5.03 -6.01
C LEU A 153 -14.84 -4.43 -4.67
N THR A 154 -14.34 -3.25 -4.35
CA THR A 154 -14.74 -2.55 -3.13
C THR A 154 -16.09 -1.85 -3.34
N LYS A 155 -16.96 -1.87 -2.34
CA LYS A 155 -18.28 -1.24 -2.42
C LYS A 155 -18.11 0.28 -2.52
N GLY A 156 -18.87 0.91 -3.42
CA GLY A 156 -18.81 2.36 -3.66
C GLY A 156 -17.73 2.78 -4.67
N HIS A 157 -16.57 2.13 -4.66
CA HIS A 157 -15.43 2.47 -5.52
C HIS A 157 -15.12 1.33 -6.51
N GLY A 158 -15.11 1.61 -7.80
CA GLY A 158 -14.83 0.60 -8.85
C GLY A 158 -16.08 0.02 -9.53
N LYS A 159 -17.28 0.17 -8.94
CA LYS A 159 -18.54 -0.24 -9.59
C LYS A 159 -18.95 0.62 -10.79
N LEU A 160 -18.56 1.88 -10.75
CA LEU A 160 -18.87 2.86 -11.79
C LEU A 160 -17.57 3.55 -12.20
N VAL A 161 -17.46 3.80 -13.50
CA VAL A 161 -16.38 4.55 -14.12
C VAL A 161 -17.00 5.69 -14.88
N PHE A 162 -16.43 6.88 -14.72
CA PHE A 162 -16.76 8.00 -15.58
C PHE A 162 -15.86 7.94 -16.80
N MET A 163 -16.46 7.92 -17.99
CA MET A 163 -15.75 7.83 -19.26
C MET A 163 -16.18 9.01 -20.14
N GLY A 164 -15.24 9.57 -20.88
CA GLY A 164 -15.53 10.55 -21.92
C GLY A 164 -14.68 10.29 -23.15
N ASN A 165 -15.01 11.00 -24.23
CA ASN A 165 -14.31 10.91 -25.50
C ASN A 165 -13.80 12.28 -25.89
N VAL A 166 -12.56 12.33 -26.38
CA VAL A 166 -11.86 13.54 -26.85
C VAL A 166 -11.16 13.23 -28.15
N SER A 167 -10.88 14.26 -28.96
CA SER A 167 -10.06 14.06 -30.15
C SER A 167 -8.62 13.73 -29.76
N VAL A 168 -7.94 12.98 -30.61
CA VAL A 168 -6.53 12.61 -30.37
C VAL A 168 -5.65 13.86 -30.40
N GLU A 169 -5.98 14.85 -31.23
CA GLU A 169 -5.24 16.11 -31.34
C GLU A 169 -5.33 16.94 -30.06
N GLU A 170 -6.53 17.10 -29.50
CA GLU A 170 -6.74 17.83 -28.24
C GLU A 170 -6.08 17.11 -27.07
N GLY A 171 -6.28 15.79 -26.99
CA GLY A 171 -5.67 14.97 -25.95
C GLY A 171 -4.13 14.98 -26.00
N LEU A 172 -3.53 14.89 -27.19
CA LEU A 172 -2.07 14.91 -27.34
C LEU A 172 -1.46 16.26 -26.96
N HIS A 173 -2.15 17.37 -27.26
CA HIS A 173 -1.70 18.69 -26.84
C HIS A 173 -1.53 18.74 -25.31
N ASP A 174 -2.56 18.33 -24.57
CA ASP A 174 -2.56 18.41 -23.10
C ASP A 174 -1.74 17.31 -22.43
N LEU A 175 -1.57 16.14 -23.07
CA LEU A 175 -0.73 15.05 -22.58
C LEU A 175 0.77 15.42 -22.62
N THR A 176 1.16 16.36 -23.49
CA THR A 176 2.56 16.82 -23.60
C THR A 176 2.89 17.99 -22.68
N SER A 177 1.98 18.39 -21.79
CA SER A 177 2.20 19.48 -20.84
C SER A 177 3.31 19.14 -19.83
N PRO A 178 4.15 20.11 -19.43
CA PRO A 178 5.33 19.85 -18.60
C PRO A 178 5.01 19.52 -17.12
N ASP A 179 3.80 19.86 -16.66
CA ASP A 179 3.29 19.56 -15.33
C ASP A 179 2.72 18.13 -15.20
N LEU A 180 2.58 17.42 -16.33
CA LEU A 180 1.95 16.12 -16.42
C LEU A 180 2.98 14.99 -16.52
N SER A 181 2.67 13.89 -15.84
CA SER A 181 3.35 12.60 -15.97
C SER A 181 2.33 11.47 -15.94
N ILE A 182 2.73 10.29 -16.43
CA ILE A 182 1.90 9.08 -16.37
C ILE A 182 2.59 8.00 -15.54
N ALA A 183 1.83 7.01 -15.10
CA ALA A 183 2.33 5.85 -14.36
C ALA A 183 3.35 5.05 -15.20
N SER A 184 4.65 5.27 -14.98
CA SER A 184 5.70 4.62 -15.79
C SER A 184 5.75 3.11 -15.68
N GLU A 185 5.23 2.56 -14.57
CA GLU A 185 5.20 1.11 -14.31
C GLU A 185 3.95 0.42 -14.89
N TRP A 186 2.99 1.18 -15.43
CA TRP A 186 1.82 0.62 -16.12
C TRP A 186 2.14 0.34 -17.58
N THR A 187 1.57 -0.74 -18.11
CA THR A 187 1.67 -1.09 -19.52
C THR A 187 0.54 -0.42 -20.31
N TYR A 188 0.83 0.76 -20.88
CA TYR A 188 -0.07 1.40 -21.84
C TYR A 188 0.13 0.82 -23.24
N CYS A 189 1.39 0.52 -23.57
CA CYS A 189 1.82 -0.11 -24.80
C CYS A 189 2.87 -1.18 -24.51
N GLU A 190 2.81 -2.30 -25.22
CA GLU A 190 3.78 -3.39 -25.11
C GLU A 190 5.08 -3.03 -25.82
N THR A 191 6.11 -2.67 -25.04
CA THR A 191 7.44 -2.28 -25.54
C THR A 191 8.47 -3.39 -25.46
N ASP A 192 8.16 -4.47 -24.75
CA ASP A 192 9.15 -5.49 -24.38
C ASP A 192 9.33 -6.58 -25.44
N ILE A 193 8.35 -6.72 -26.34
CA ILE A 193 8.33 -7.72 -27.42
C ILE A 193 9.39 -7.39 -28.47
N ASP A 194 9.35 -6.19 -29.05
CA ASP A 194 10.31 -5.75 -30.05
C ASP A 194 11.51 -5.02 -29.41
N PRO A 195 12.76 -5.51 -29.59
CA PRO A 195 13.97 -4.81 -29.19
C PRO A 195 14.05 -3.34 -29.64
N SER A 196 13.42 -2.99 -30.77
CA SER A 196 13.38 -1.64 -31.31
C SER A 196 12.55 -0.67 -30.46
N HIS A 197 11.55 -1.19 -29.75
CA HIS A 197 10.60 -0.45 -28.92
C HIS A 197 11.05 -0.32 -27.46
N ARG A 198 11.93 -1.20 -26.96
CA ARG A 198 12.49 -1.18 -25.59
C ARG A 198 13.20 0.13 -25.20
N LYS A 199 13.53 0.97 -26.18
CA LYS A 199 14.14 2.29 -25.97
C LYS A 199 13.13 3.37 -25.56
N TYR A 200 11.84 3.14 -25.78
CA TYR A 200 10.80 4.13 -25.49
C TYR A 200 10.31 4.00 -24.05
N SER A 201 10.08 5.14 -23.40
CA SER A 201 9.26 5.15 -22.19
C SER A 201 7.79 4.90 -22.54
N GLN A 202 6.98 4.46 -21.57
CA GLN A 202 5.55 4.24 -21.77
C GLN A 202 4.84 5.49 -22.34
N LEU A 203 5.18 6.69 -21.86
CA LEU A 203 4.65 7.95 -22.41
C LEU A 203 5.07 8.18 -23.87
N GLN A 204 6.33 7.89 -24.20
CA GLN A 204 6.83 8.05 -25.56
C GLN A 204 6.21 7.04 -26.52
N ALA A 205 6.01 5.80 -26.07
CA ALA A 205 5.34 4.75 -26.84
C ALA A 205 3.89 5.14 -27.13
N ALA A 206 3.14 5.56 -26.10
CA ALA A 206 1.76 6.04 -26.23
C ALA A 206 1.65 7.21 -27.21
N ILE A 207 2.50 8.24 -27.09
CA ILE A 207 2.49 9.39 -28.01
C ILE A 207 2.79 8.97 -29.45
N ARG A 208 3.75 8.07 -29.67
CA ARG A 208 4.13 7.62 -31.02
C ARG A 208 3.04 6.80 -31.69
N TYR A 209 2.37 5.94 -30.92
CA TYR A 209 1.21 5.18 -31.37
C TYR A 209 0.06 6.13 -31.75
N LEU A 210 -0.30 7.06 -30.86
CA LEU A 210 -1.37 8.04 -31.10
C LEU A 210 -1.08 9.00 -32.26
N GLN A 211 0.19 9.29 -32.55
CA GLN A 211 0.61 10.08 -33.72
C GLN A 211 0.66 9.27 -35.03
N GLY A 212 0.38 7.96 -34.99
CA GLY A 212 0.50 7.06 -36.14
C GLY A 212 1.94 6.86 -36.62
N LYS A 213 2.95 7.19 -35.80
CA LYS A 213 4.38 7.02 -36.15
C LYS A 213 4.86 5.58 -35.98
N GLU A 214 4.25 4.86 -35.04
CA GLU A 214 4.55 3.46 -34.73
C GLU A 214 3.19 2.72 -34.59
N PRO A 215 2.48 2.47 -35.71
CA PRO A 215 1.16 1.83 -35.68
C PRO A 215 1.23 0.34 -35.29
N ASP A 216 2.42 -0.27 -35.37
CA ASP A 216 2.64 -1.68 -35.03
C ASP A 216 2.79 -1.91 -33.51
N LEU A 217 2.76 -0.84 -32.69
CA LEU A 217 2.73 -0.97 -31.23
C LEU A 217 1.37 -1.51 -30.78
N GLU A 218 1.40 -2.60 -30.01
CA GLU A 218 0.21 -3.11 -29.32
C GLU A 218 -0.05 -2.28 -28.08
N CYS A 219 -1.13 -1.49 -28.07
CA CYS A 219 -1.50 -0.61 -26.97
C CYS A 219 -2.93 -0.86 -26.49
N ASP A 220 -3.20 -0.56 -25.22
CA ASP A 220 -4.56 -0.57 -24.66
C ASP A 220 -5.31 0.71 -25.07
N GLU A 221 -6.09 0.62 -26.15
CA GLU A 221 -6.86 1.74 -26.69
C GLU A 221 -7.84 2.35 -25.68
N ALA A 222 -8.45 1.52 -24.83
CA ALA A 222 -9.42 1.99 -23.84
C ALA A 222 -8.72 2.81 -22.74
N LEU A 223 -7.57 2.32 -22.25
CA LEU A 223 -6.76 3.06 -21.28
C LEU A 223 -6.20 4.35 -21.89
N LEU A 224 -5.71 4.31 -23.13
CA LEU A 224 -5.20 5.50 -23.82
C LEU A 224 -6.31 6.54 -24.01
N GLN A 225 -7.52 6.13 -24.39
CA GLN A 225 -8.65 7.05 -24.53
C GLN A 225 -9.03 7.70 -23.19
N GLN A 226 -9.02 6.93 -22.08
CA GLN A 226 -9.21 7.50 -20.73
C GLN A 226 -8.10 8.46 -20.35
N LEU A 227 -6.84 8.14 -20.69
CA LEU A 227 -5.69 8.99 -20.42
C LEU A 227 -5.79 10.33 -21.15
N LEU A 228 -6.17 10.32 -22.43
CA LEU A 228 -6.40 11.54 -23.21
C LEU A 228 -7.55 12.35 -22.61
N PHE A 229 -8.65 11.70 -22.26
CA PHE A 229 -9.79 12.36 -21.65
C PHE A 229 -9.41 13.04 -20.33
N ASP A 230 -8.70 12.33 -19.45
CA ASP A 230 -8.23 12.87 -18.18
C ASP A 230 -7.26 14.04 -18.39
N ALA A 231 -6.38 13.99 -19.41
CA ALA A 231 -5.46 15.08 -19.72
C ALA A 231 -6.19 16.38 -20.04
N VAL A 232 -7.21 16.31 -20.90
CA VAL A 232 -8.01 17.47 -21.32
C VAL A 232 -8.85 18.02 -20.15
N VAL A 233 -9.56 17.15 -19.43
CA VAL A 233 -10.43 17.57 -18.32
C VAL A 233 -9.64 18.24 -17.19
N THR A 234 -8.40 17.82 -16.99
CA THR A 234 -7.52 18.34 -15.93
C THR A 234 -6.63 19.49 -16.38
N ALA A 235 -6.58 19.82 -17.67
CA ALA A 235 -5.75 20.92 -18.21
C ALA A 235 -6.00 22.30 -17.54
N PRO A 236 -7.24 22.70 -17.21
CA PRO A 236 -7.48 23.98 -16.54
C PRO A 236 -6.83 24.13 -15.16
N LEU A 237 -6.38 23.05 -14.53
CA LEU A 237 -5.75 23.10 -13.21
C LEU A 237 -4.40 23.81 -13.22
N GLU A 238 -3.66 23.74 -14.34
CA GLU A 238 -2.38 24.45 -14.47
C GLU A 238 -2.58 25.95 -14.28
N ALA A 239 -3.52 26.54 -15.01
CA ALA A 239 -3.85 27.97 -14.91
C ALA A 239 -4.38 28.34 -13.51
N TYR A 240 -5.21 27.48 -12.92
CA TYR A 240 -5.75 27.70 -11.58
C TYR A 240 -4.65 27.72 -10.51
N TRP A 241 -3.76 26.73 -10.52
CA TRP A 241 -2.67 26.66 -9.56
C TRP A 241 -1.65 27.79 -9.73
N ASN A 242 -1.33 28.18 -10.97
CA ASN A 242 -0.49 29.34 -11.24
C ASN A 242 -1.13 30.64 -10.71
N THR A 243 -2.44 30.81 -10.89
CA THR A 243 -3.17 31.98 -10.35
C THR A 243 -3.11 32.02 -8.82
N LEU A 244 -3.25 30.87 -8.15
CA LEU A 244 -3.12 30.79 -6.70
C LEU A 244 -1.74 31.25 -6.21
N MET A 245 -0.68 30.80 -6.89
CA MET A 245 0.70 31.21 -6.59
C MET A 245 0.89 32.73 -6.74
N LEU A 246 0.36 33.34 -7.79
CA LEU A 246 0.48 34.78 -8.05
C LEU A 246 -0.36 35.64 -7.10
N SER A 247 -1.40 35.06 -6.51
CA SER A 247 -2.34 35.77 -5.64
C SER A 247 -1.97 35.77 -4.14
N ASP A 248 -0.78 35.27 -3.77
CA ASP A 248 -0.32 35.08 -2.38
C ASP A 248 -1.32 34.31 -1.48
N ARG A 249 -2.18 33.50 -2.10
CA ARG A 249 -3.15 32.64 -1.38
C ARG A 249 -2.54 31.32 -0.92
N VAL A 250 -1.34 31.00 -1.38
CA VAL A 250 -0.61 29.80 -0.97
C VAL A 250 0.18 30.11 0.28
N GLU A 251 -0.17 29.47 1.40
CA GLU A 251 0.55 29.68 2.66
C GLU A 251 2.03 29.27 2.53
N PRO A 252 2.97 30.06 3.09
CA PRO A 252 4.39 29.68 3.11
C PRO A 252 4.61 28.32 3.77
N GLY A 253 5.24 27.41 3.05
CA GLY A 253 5.48 26.03 3.48
C GLY A 253 4.57 24.98 2.81
N VAL A 254 3.57 25.41 2.01
CA VAL A 254 2.95 24.53 1.01
C VAL A 254 3.91 24.38 -0.17
N GLU A 255 4.45 23.19 -0.37
CA GLU A 255 5.53 22.94 -1.30
C GLU A 255 5.04 22.50 -2.68
N THR A 256 4.05 21.60 -2.70
CA THR A 256 3.57 20.94 -3.93
C THR A 256 2.06 20.73 -3.86
N ALA A 257 1.36 20.97 -4.97
CA ALA A 257 0.00 20.49 -5.17
C ALA A 257 -0.01 19.44 -6.29
N PHE A 258 -0.91 18.47 -6.17
CA PHE A 258 -0.93 17.35 -7.09
C PHE A 258 -2.33 16.78 -7.30
N LEU A 259 -2.54 16.17 -8.46
CA LEU A 259 -3.73 15.42 -8.81
C LEU A 259 -3.31 14.11 -9.46
N GLY A 260 -3.85 13.00 -8.99
CA GLY A 260 -3.86 11.75 -9.76
C GLY A 260 -5.25 11.40 -10.23
N THR A 261 -5.32 10.79 -11.41
CA THR A 261 -6.56 10.20 -11.93
C THR A 261 -6.45 8.69 -11.98
N ARG A 262 -7.55 8.06 -12.38
CA ARG A 262 -7.66 6.60 -12.48
C ARG A 262 -6.84 6.00 -13.62
N SER A 263 -6.58 6.75 -14.70
CA SER A 263 -5.79 6.32 -15.86
C SER A 263 -4.27 6.32 -15.61
N GLY A 264 -3.83 6.64 -14.39
CA GLY A 264 -2.42 6.76 -14.04
C GLY A 264 -1.83 8.13 -14.41
N LEU A 265 -2.65 9.10 -14.82
CA LEU A 265 -2.23 10.48 -15.02
C LEU A 265 -1.96 11.17 -13.68
N LEU A 266 -0.84 11.88 -13.61
CA LEU A 266 -0.40 12.65 -12.45
C LEU A 266 0.01 14.05 -12.88
N ARG A 267 -0.73 15.07 -12.42
CA ARG A 267 -0.33 16.49 -12.53
C ARG A 267 0.30 16.97 -11.25
N VAL A 268 1.42 17.70 -11.36
CA VAL A 268 2.16 18.22 -10.21
C VAL A 268 2.61 19.64 -10.47
N ILE A 269 2.24 20.55 -9.57
CA ILE A 269 2.80 21.89 -9.52
C ILE A 269 3.62 22.08 -8.25
N ARG A 270 4.78 22.74 -8.38
CA ARG A 270 5.68 23.03 -7.28
C ARG A 270 5.67 24.52 -7.02
N TYR A 271 5.25 24.92 -5.82
CA TYR A 271 5.25 26.32 -5.39
C TYR A 271 6.60 26.75 -4.82
N THR A 272 7.38 25.80 -4.31
CA THR A 272 8.69 26.04 -3.70
C THR A 272 9.81 25.49 -4.59
N GLY A 273 10.89 26.27 -4.76
CA GLY A 273 12.07 25.88 -5.52
C GLY A 273 12.80 24.68 -4.91
N VAL A 274 13.58 23.96 -5.72
CA VAL A 274 14.24 22.70 -5.31
C VAL A 274 15.19 22.88 -4.12
N GLU A 275 15.78 24.07 -3.94
CA GLU A 275 16.73 24.35 -2.87
C GLU A 275 16.09 24.47 -1.49
N THR A 276 14.88 25.04 -1.41
CA THR A 276 14.17 25.32 -0.16
C THR A 276 13.15 24.24 0.20
N ARG A 277 12.90 23.29 -0.70
CA ARG A 277 11.93 22.20 -0.52
C ARG A 277 12.45 21.14 0.45
N VAL A 278 11.70 20.86 1.51
CA VAL A 278 11.96 19.79 2.48
C VAL A 278 11.80 18.44 1.78
N ALA A 279 10.71 18.26 1.04
CA ALA A 279 10.50 17.03 0.31
C ALA A 279 11.28 17.04 -1.01
N LYS A 280 12.49 16.49 -1.09
CA LYS A 280 13.26 16.56 -2.36
C LYS A 280 12.61 15.82 -3.52
N ASN A 281 11.91 14.72 -3.23
CA ASN A 281 11.10 13.99 -4.18
C ASN A 281 9.62 14.19 -3.86
N PHE A 282 8.77 14.17 -4.89
CA PHE A 282 7.33 14.25 -4.71
C PHE A 282 6.78 13.01 -3.96
N LEU A 283 7.53 11.91 -3.99
CA LEU A 283 7.19 10.61 -3.43
C LEU A 283 8.47 9.95 -2.90
N THR A 284 8.39 9.32 -1.72
CA THR A 284 9.54 8.60 -1.15
C THR A 284 9.90 7.40 -2.04
N PRO A 285 11.11 6.82 -1.92
CA PRO A 285 11.43 5.55 -2.57
C PRO A 285 10.44 4.42 -2.22
N ALA A 286 9.91 4.40 -0.99
CA ALA A 286 8.87 3.45 -0.59
C ALA A 286 7.52 3.75 -1.26
N ASP A 287 7.22 5.02 -1.52
CA ASP A 287 6.06 5.42 -2.33
C ASP A 287 6.29 5.13 -3.82
N LYS A 288 7.53 5.22 -4.34
CA LYS A 288 7.91 4.85 -5.71
C LYS A 288 7.79 3.35 -5.94
N ASP A 289 8.16 2.54 -4.94
CA ASP A 289 7.92 1.09 -4.93
C ASP A 289 6.41 0.75 -4.83
N ASN A 290 5.53 1.74 -4.61
CA ASN A 290 4.07 1.63 -4.55
C ASN A 290 3.35 2.66 -5.46
N LEU A 291 4.07 3.32 -6.38
CA LEU A 291 3.51 4.44 -7.13
C LEU A 291 2.97 3.92 -8.44
N PHE A 292 1.67 3.63 -8.47
CA PHE A 292 1.04 3.04 -9.64
C PHE A 292 1.89 1.88 -10.16
N THR A 293 2.24 0.95 -9.26
CA THR A 293 2.87 -0.30 -9.70
C THR A 293 1.87 -1.06 -10.57
N ILE A 294 2.33 -2.08 -11.30
CA ILE A 294 1.44 -3.05 -11.97
C ILE A 294 0.34 -3.51 -11.01
N ASP A 295 0.68 -3.61 -9.72
CA ASP A 295 -0.14 -4.21 -8.69
C ASP A 295 -0.94 -3.23 -7.82
N HIS A 296 -0.54 -1.96 -7.64
CA HIS A 296 -1.20 -1.06 -6.67
C HIS A 296 -1.28 0.41 -7.08
N PHE A 297 -2.41 1.03 -6.76
CA PHE A 297 -2.52 2.49 -6.72
C PHE A 297 -1.72 3.07 -5.54
N PRO A 298 -1.23 4.32 -5.66
CA PRO A 298 -0.49 4.98 -4.58
C PRO A 298 -1.29 5.04 -3.28
N LEU A 299 -0.58 4.98 -2.14
CA LEU A 299 -1.22 5.02 -0.83
C LEU A 299 -2.14 6.24 -0.65
N TRP A 300 -1.65 7.44 -1.00
CA TRP A 300 -2.46 8.66 -0.92
C TRP A 300 -3.74 8.58 -1.75
N TYR A 301 -3.71 7.93 -2.92
CA TYR A 301 -4.88 7.75 -3.77
C TYR A 301 -5.87 6.78 -3.11
N ARG A 302 -5.37 5.64 -2.61
CA ARG A 302 -6.16 4.64 -1.88
C ARG A 302 -6.83 5.22 -0.62
N LEU A 303 -6.09 6.03 0.15
CA LEU A 303 -6.60 6.74 1.33
C LEU A 303 -7.66 7.79 0.96
N ALA A 304 -7.40 8.59 -0.08
CA ALA A 304 -8.35 9.60 -0.53
C ALA A 304 -9.67 8.97 -0.97
N VAL A 305 -9.61 7.89 -1.76
CA VAL A 305 -10.78 7.20 -2.31
C VAL A 305 -11.65 6.61 -1.21
N GLU A 306 -11.05 6.04 -0.17
CA GLU A 306 -11.79 5.43 0.94
C GLU A 306 -12.56 6.44 1.78
N ASN A 307 -12.21 7.73 1.69
CA ASN A 307 -12.83 8.75 2.51
C ASN A 307 -13.85 9.58 1.71
N PRO A 308 -14.94 10.04 2.38
CA PRO A 308 -15.95 10.88 1.75
C PRO A 308 -15.34 12.13 1.10
N GLN A 309 -15.95 12.57 0.00
CA GLN A 309 -15.55 13.79 -0.68
C GLN A 309 -15.57 14.98 0.29
N GLY A 310 -14.53 15.80 0.25
CA GLY A 310 -14.39 16.98 1.09
C GLY A 310 -13.73 16.71 2.44
N SER A 311 -13.58 15.44 2.83
CA SER A 311 -12.76 15.06 3.99
C SER A 311 -11.29 14.97 3.59
N PHE A 312 -10.41 15.64 4.32
CA PHE A 312 -8.97 15.61 4.09
C PHE A 312 -8.28 14.57 4.98
N ILE A 313 -7.43 13.76 4.36
CA ILE A 313 -6.62 12.76 5.06
C ILE A 313 -5.20 13.27 5.16
N TYR A 314 -4.76 13.46 6.40
CA TYR A 314 -3.44 13.92 6.75
C TYR A 314 -2.62 12.74 7.26
N PHE A 315 -1.41 12.58 6.73
CA PHE A 315 -0.45 11.63 7.25
C PHE A 315 0.98 12.17 7.14
N PRO A 316 1.83 11.90 8.15
CA PRO A 316 3.23 12.29 8.10
C PRO A 316 4.02 11.33 7.23
N VAL A 317 4.93 11.88 6.44
CA VAL A 317 5.90 11.13 5.65
C VAL A 317 7.29 11.43 6.18
N ILE A 318 8.02 10.37 6.49
CA ILE A 318 9.36 10.43 7.08
C ILE A 318 10.34 9.77 6.13
N GLU A 319 11.19 10.57 5.50
CA GLU A 319 12.22 10.10 4.59
C GLU A 319 13.59 10.50 5.12
N LYS A 320 14.32 9.53 5.68
CA LYS A 320 15.59 9.77 6.40
C LYS A 320 15.36 10.76 7.55
N GLU A 321 15.87 11.98 7.43
CA GLU A 321 15.69 13.07 8.40
C GLU A 321 14.62 14.09 7.97
N MET A 322 14.07 13.97 6.76
CA MET A 322 13.07 14.90 6.24
C MET A 322 11.67 14.48 6.71
N ARG A 323 10.90 15.45 7.20
CA ARG A 323 9.53 15.26 7.68
C ARG A 323 8.60 16.26 7.01
N TYR A 324 7.58 15.76 6.32
CA TYR A 324 6.57 16.57 5.68
C TYR A 324 5.21 15.89 5.82
N ILE A 325 4.15 16.67 5.63
CA ILE A 325 2.77 16.20 5.74
C ILE A 325 2.16 16.16 4.34
N VAL A 326 1.46 15.07 4.06
CA VAL A 326 0.62 14.95 2.87
C VAL A 326 -0.83 15.04 3.32
N ALA A 327 -1.58 15.92 2.68
CA ALA A 327 -3.03 16.05 2.82
C ALA A 327 -3.69 15.67 1.49
N THR A 328 -4.66 14.76 1.50
CA THR A 328 -5.31 14.31 0.26
C THR A 328 -6.81 14.08 0.44
N THR A 329 -7.57 14.27 -0.62
CA THR A 329 -9.02 14.07 -0.65
C THR A 329 -9.48 13.53 -2.00
N SER A 330 -10.62 12.85 -2.02
CA SER A 330 -11.21 12.28 -3.22
C SER A 330 -11.90 13.33 -4.09
N VAL A 331 -11.81 13.13 -5.40
CA VAL A 331 -12.58 13.87 -6.41
C VAL A 331 -13.61 12.92 -7.01
N THR A 332 -14.88 13.25 -6.84
CA THR A 332 -16.00 12.50 -7.42
C THR A 332 -16.75 13.33 -8.45
N VAL A 333 -17.32 12.66 -9.44
CA VAL A 333 -18.16 13.26 -10.47
C VAL A 333 -19.53 12.60 -10.40
N THR A 334 -20.58 13.43 -10.33
CA THR A 334 -21.97 12.96 -10.31
C THR A 334 -22.65 13.30 -11.62
N SER A 335 -23.21 12.29 -12.29
CA SER A 335 -23.95 12.44 -13.53
C SER A 335 -25.19 11.55 -13.52
N LYS A 336 -26.36 12.09 -13.91
CA LYS A 336 -27.66 11.39 -13.94
C LYS A 336 -27.99 10.64 -12.63
N GLY A 337 -27.67 11.24 -11.48
CA GLY A 337 -27.93 10.64 -10.15
C GLY A 337 -26.99 9.49 -9.77
N ARG A 338 -25.92 9.25 -10.53
CA ARG A 338 -24.87 8.29 -10.21
C ARG A 338 -23.55 9.02 -9.98
N THR A 339 -22.83 8.63 -8.94
CA THR A 339 -21.52 9.21 -8.58
C THR A 339 -20.42 8.20 -8.86
N ALA A 340 -19.34 8.65 -9.48
CA ALA A 340 -18.14 7.87 -9.74
C ALA A 340 -16.90 8.62 -9.28
N MET A 341 -15.85 7.87 -8.95
CA MET A 341 -14.54 8.43 -8.62
C MET A 341 -13.86 8.92 -9.90
N ALA A 342 -13.40 10.16 -9.89
CA ALA A 342 -12.61 10.73 -11.00
C ALA A 342 -11.11 10.75 -10.67
N GLY A 343 -10.75 11.03 -9.41
CA GLY A 343 -9.35 11.13 -9.02
C GLY A 343 -9.17 11.39 -7.53
N ALA A 344 -7.94 11.70 -7.17
CA ALA A 344 -7.56 12.18 -5.85
C ALA A 344 -6.65 13.40 -6.01
N ILE A 345 -6.93 14.44 -5.23
CA ILE A 345 -6.15 15.67 -5.19
C ILE A 345 -5.47 15.79 -3.84
N GLY A 346 -4.32 16.44 -3.79
CA GLY A 346 -3.61 16.62 -2.54
C GLY A 346 -2.58 17.74 -2.54
N LEU A 347 -2.09 17.99 -1.34
CA LEU A 347 -1.10 18.99 -1.01
C LEU A 347 0.01 18.34 -0.20
N GLN A 348 1.24 18.76 -0.49
CA GLN A 348 2.42 18.46 0.27
C GLN A 348 2.89 19.73 0.95
N MET A 349 3.02 19.69 2.27
CA MET A 349 3.45 20.83 3.08
C MET A 349 4.53 20.43 4.07
N SER A 350 5.40 21.37 4.40
CA SER A 350 6.41 21.16 5.43
C SER A 350 5.73 20.97 6.80
N LEU A 351 6.37 20.19 7.68
CA LEU A 351 5.88 20.05 9.05
C LEU A 351 5.78 21.41 9.76
N ASP A 352 6.74 22.31 9.50
CA ASP A 352 6.76 23.67 10.04
C ASP A 352 5.52 24.49 9.65
N CYS A 353 5.00 24.29 8.43
CA CYS A 353 3.79 24.98 7.95
C CYS A 353 2.60 24.61 8.82
N LEU A 354 2.38 23.31 9.01
CA LEU A 354 1.28 22.79 9.81
C LEU A 354 1.44 23.15 11.29
N GLU A 355 2.65 23.03 11.84
CA GLU A 355 2.97 23.43 13.22
C GLU A 355 2.61 24.89 13.48
N LYS A 356 3.10 25.82 12.64
CA LYS A 356 2.81 27.25 12.79
C LYS A 356 1.31 27.54 12.80
N ARG A 357 0.57 26.92 11.88
CA ARG A 357 -0.88 27.09 11.78
C ARG A 357 -1.59 26.53 13.02
N PHE A 358 -1.23 25.32 13.42
CA PHE A 358 -1.82 24.63 14.56
C PHE A 358 -1.59 25.42 15.86
N TRP A 359 -0.35 25.82 16.13
CA TRP A 359 -0.02 26.58 17.33
C TRP A 359 -0.70 27.95 17.35
N ALA A 360 -0.84 28.62 16.20
CA ALA A 360 -1.59 29.88 16.11
C ALA A 360 -3.08 29.70 16.45
N ILE A 361 -3.71 28.61 16.01
CA ILE A 361 -5.11 28.30 16.33
C ILE A 361 -5.27 27.98 17.81
N THR A 362 -4.38 27.17 18.39
CA THR A 362 -4.44 26.82 19.82
C THR A 362 -4.17 28.00 20.77
N LYS A 363 -3.69 29.13 20.24
CA LYS A 363 -3.53 30.40 20.99
C LYS A 363 -4.83 31.23 21.03
N GLN A 364 -5.73 31.06 20.06
CA GLN A 364 -6.97 31.85 20.00
C GLN A 364 -7.97 31.34 21.03
N CYS A 365 -7.95 31.96 22.20
CA CYS A 365 -8.93 31.70 23.25
C CYS A 365 -10.13 32.61 23.03
N SER A 366 -11.31 32.00 22.96
CA SER A 366 -12.57 32.68 22.69
C SER A 366 -12.86 33.77 23.72
N ASN A 367 -12.93 35.03 23.27
CA ASN A 367 -13.60 36.20 23.89
C ASN A 367 -13.58 36.32 25.42
N VAL A 368 -12.44 36.07 26.07
CA VAL A 368 -12.21 36.51 27.44
C VAL A 368 -11.01 37.45 27.42
N GLU A 369 -11.22 38.73 27.73
CA GLU A 369 -10.14 39.68 27.97
C GLU A 369 -9.28 39.15 29.14
N GLY A 370 -8.14 38.54 28.81
CA GLY A 370 -7.25 37.92 29.79
C GLY A 370 -6.18 37.03 29.15
N VAL A 371 -5.14 36.74 29.92
CA VAL A 371 -4.11 35.74 29.58
C VAL A 371 -4.80 34.40 29.43
N CYS A 372 -4.64 33.74 28.28
CA CYS A 372 -5.24 32.43 28.09
C CYS A 372 -4.56 31.39 29.02
N PRO A 373 -5.29 30.78 29.96
CA PRO A 373 -4.68 29.93 30.99
C PRO A 373 -4.32 28.52 30.48
N LEU A 374 -4.86 28.09 29.33
CA LEU A 374 -4.63 26.77 28.75
C LEU A 374 -4.26 26.91 27.27
N SER A 375 -2.96 27.06 27.02
CA SER A 375 -2.39 27.06 25.67
C SER A 375 -1.54 25.82 25.49
N CYS A 376 -1.62 25.21 24.31
CA CYS A 376 -0.71 24.12 23.94
C CYS A 376 0.75 24.56 23.84
N GLU A 377 1.10 25.85 24.00
CA GLU A 377 2.48 26.31 24.10
C GLU A 377 3.02 26.24 25.54
N SER A 378 2.16 26.18 26.57
CA SER A 378 2.60 26.12 27.96
C SER A 378 3.32 24.81 28.29
N ALA A 379 4.25 24.82 29.24
CA ALA A 379 4.97 23.61 29.64
C ALA A 379 4.06 22.58 30.34
N ASP A 380 2.91 23.02 30.86
CA ASP A 380 2.02 22.20 31.69
C ASP A 380 1.14 21.23 30.89
N LEU A 381 1.00 21.47 29.57
CA LEU A 381 0.15 20.67 28.68
C LEU A 381 0.97 20.06 27.55
N SER A 382 0.65 18.82 27.19
CA SER A 382 1.17 18.15 26.00
C SER A 382 0.03 17.97 25.00
N CYS A 383 0.19 18.54 23.80
CA CYS A 383 -0.83 18.51 22.75
C CYS A 383 -0.34 17.71 21.56
N PHE A 384 -1.15 16.75 21.15
CA PHE A 384 -0.90 15.83 20.05
C PHE A 384 -2.00 15.92 19.02
N LEU A 385 -1.60 15.89 17.75
CA LEU A 385 -2.50 15.65 16.64
C LEU A 385 -2.29 14.22 16.20
N ILE A 386 -3.33 13.41 16.28
CA ILE A 386 -3.26 11.96 16.04
C ILE A 386 -4.20 11.61 14.91
N ASP A 387 -3.77 10.74 14.00
CA ASP A 387 -4.63 10.24 12.94
C ASP A 387 -5.60 9.12 13.42
N ASN A 388 -6.49 8.72 12.52
CA ASN A 388 -7.46 7.64 12.74
C ASN A 388 -6.83 6.26 13.00
N ASN A 389 -5.54 6.07 12.71
CA ASN A 389 -4.78 4.85 13.01
C ASN A 389 -3.95 4.96 14.31
N GLY A 390 -3.98 6.11 14.99
CA GLY A 390 -3.27 6.32 16.25
C GLY A 390 -1.81 6.74 16.07
N PHE A 391 -1.41 7.22 14.89
CA PHE A 391 -0.07 7.78 14.68
C PHE A 391 -0.06 9.29 14.88
N ILE A 392 1.03 9.79 15.45
CA ILE A 392 1.22 11.20 15.74
C ILE A 392 1.55 11.93 14.45
N VAL A 393 0.70 12.88 14.04
CA VAL A 393 0.91 13.77 12.91
C VAL A 393 1.68 15.02 13.33
N LEU A 394 1.40 15.52 14.55
CA LEU A 394 2.05 16.69 15.12
C LEU A 394 2.19 16.52 16.64
N SER A 395 3.37 16.87 17.15
CA SER A 395 3.68 16.97 18.58
C SER A 395 4.64 18.15 18.81
N LYS A 396 4.78 18.60 20.06
CA LYS A 396 5.84 19.53 20.47
C LYS A 396 7.22 18.97 20.22
N ASP A 397 7.44 17.69 20.55
CA ASP A 397 8.67 17.00 20.20
C ASP A 397 8.52 16.40 18.81
N ARG A 398 9.28 16.96 17.86
CA ARG A 398 9.29 16.46 16.48
C ARG A 398 9.66 15.00 16.41
N SER A 399 10.49 14.48 17.33
CA SER A 399 10.93 13.07 17.36
C SER A 399 9.78 12.06 17.47
N GLU A 400 8.64 12.51 17.97
CA GLU A 400 7.44 11.69 18.16
C GLU A 400 6.57 11.60 16.90
N VAL A 401 6.72 12.53 15.95
CA VAL A 401 5.97 12.55 14.69
C VAL A 401 6.21 11.25 13.92
N GLY A 402 5.12 10.62 13.49
CA GLY A 402 5.06 9.32 12.81
C GLY A 402 5.22 8.10 13.70
N ARG A 403 5.43 8.27 15.02
CA ARG A 403 5.37 7.16 15.98
C ARG A 403 3.93 6.86 16.35
N PHE A 404 3.70 5.63 16.79
CA PHE A 404 2.40 5.22 17.31
C PHE A 404 2.19 5.86 18.68
N PHE A 405 1.05 6.52 18.88
CA PHE A 405 0.78 7.26 20.12
C PHE A 405 0.83 6.36 21.34
N GLY A 406 0.38 5.11 21.25
CA GLY A 406 0.47 4.17 22.36
C GLY A 406 1.90 3.78 22.79
N GLU A 407 2.90 4.01 21.93
CA GLU A 407 4.32 3.86 22.30
C GLU A 407 4.83 5.05 23.11
N VAL A 408 4.30 6.24 22.84
CA VAL A 408 4.65 7.49 23.54
C VAL A 408 3.86 7.61 24.85
N ASP A 409 2.54 7.50 24.78
CA ASP A 409 1.63 7.49 25.93
C ASP A 409 0.63 6.33 25.85
N GLY A 410 1.06 5.18 26.39
CA GLY A 410 0.22 3.98 26.48
C GLY A 410 -0.99 4.14 27.41
N SER A 411 -0.93 5.07 28.37
CA SER A 411 -1.98 5.26 29.36
C SER A 411 -3.20 5.94 28.75
N VAL A 412 -2.97 7.04 28.02
CA VAL A 412 -4.04 7.76 27.32
C VAL A 412 -4.56 6.89 26.18
N MET A 413 -3.69 6.21 25.43
CA MET A 413 -4.14 5.30 24.37
C MET A 413 -5.03 4.15 24.90
N ALA A 414 -4.70 3.56 26.04
CA ALA A 414 -5.55 2.55 26.69
C ALA A 414 -6.93 3.12 27.07
N SER A 415 -6.97 4.36 27.59
CA SER A 415 -8.22 5.06 27.90
C SER A 415 -9.04 5.37 26.65
N LEU A 416 -8.41 5.83 25.56
CA LEU A 416 -9.07 6.08 24.27
C LEU A 416 -9.70 4.80 23.69
N ILE A 417 -9.01 3.66 23.82
CA ILE A 417 -9.55 2.36 23.42
C ILE A 417 -10.74 1.96 24.31
N LYS A 418 -10.62 2.16 25.64
CA LYS A 418 -11.69 1.84 26.60
C LYS A 418 -12.93 2.71 26.39
N MET A 419 -12.76 3.97 25.98
CA MET A 419 -13.84 4.89 25.64
C MET A 419 -14.49 4.58 24.27
N GLY A 420 -13.92 3.67 23.48
CA GLY A 420 -14.42 3.31 22.16
C GLY A 420 -14.02 4.28 21.04
N MET A 421 -13.13 5.23 21.30
CA MET A 421 -12.60 6.15 20.27
C MET A 421 -11.67 5.43 19.29
N TYR A 422 -10.89 4.45 19.80
CA TYR A 422 -10.07 3.57 18.98
C TYR A 422 -10.41 2.11 19.21
N ARG A 423 -10.27 1.29 18.17
CA ARG A 423 -10.43 -0.17 18.26
C ARG A 423 -9.08 -0.84 18.05
N LYS A 424 -8.69 -1.71 18.98
CA LYS A 424 -7.52 -2.56 18.80
C LYS A 424 -7.82 -3.60 17.72
N VAL A 425 -6.97 -3.65 16.69
CA VAL A 425 -6.99 -4.66 15.62
C VAL A 425 -5.69 -5.43 15.69
N SER A 426 -5.78 -6.75 15.67
CA SER A 426 -4.62 -7.63 15.50
C SER A 426 -4.48 -7.97 14.02
N LEU A 427 -3.31 -7.69 13.45
CA LEU A 427 -2.98 -7.97 12.05
C LEU A 427 -1.92 -9.06 12.04
N PHE A 428 -2.18 -10.16 11.35
CA PHE A 428 -1.18 -11.20 11.20
C PHE A 428 -0.34 -10.89 9.95
N ASP A 429 0.93 -11.32 9.91
CA ASP A 429 1.72 -11.34 8.66
C ASP A 429 2.35 -12.73 8.53
N TYR A 430 1.65 -13.66 7.89
CA TYR A 430 2.14 -15.03 7.68
C TYR A 430 3.38 -15.12 6.79
N GLN A 431 3.76 -14.04 6.08
CA GLN A 431 4.96 -14.01 5.25
C GLN A 431 6.14 -13.31 5.94
N ALA A 432 5.99 -12.84 7.18
CA ALA A 432 7.04 -12.16 7.93
C ALA A 432 8.08 -13.15 8.50
N MET A 433 9.35 -12.80 8.38
CA MET A 433 10.46 -13.54 8.96
C MET A 433 11.07 -12.75 10.11
N CYS A 434 11.35 -13.43 11.23
CA CYS A 434 12.10 -12.85 12.34
C CYS A 434 13.46 -13.50 12.51
N LYS A 435 14.40 -12.71 13.04
CA LYS A 435 15.65 -13.26 13.55
C LYS A 435 15.34 -13.96 14.87
N ASN A 436 15.82 -15.20 15.04
CA ASN A 436 15.76 -15.89 16.32
C ASN A 436 16.52 -15.09 17.37
N SER A 437 15.81 -14.38 18.24
CA SER A 437 16.40 -13.84 19.46
C SER A 437 16.34 -14.93 20.53
N HIS A 438 17.52 -15.39 20.94
CA HIS A 438 17.65 -16.11 22.20
C HIS A 438 17.41 -15.11 23.34
N HIS A 439 16.15 -14.86 23.67
CA HIS A 439 15.82 -14.08 24.86
C HIS A 439 16.07 -14.95 26.09
N HIS A 440 17.20 -14.70 26.75
CA HIS A 440 17.37 -15.06 28.14
C HIS A 440 16.48 -14.12 28.96
N ALA A 441 15.31 -14.61 29.34
CA ALA A 441 14.49 -13.93 30.34
C ALA A 441 15.19 -14.04 31.69
N ASN A 442 15.91 -13.00 32.09
CA ASN A 442 16.35 -12.87 33.47
C ASN A 442 15.14 -12.48 34.33
N ALA A 443 14.50 -13.48 34.94
CA ALA A 443 13.44 -13.30 35.94
C ALA A 443 14.01 -12.87 37.31
N ALA A 444 15.01 -11.99 37.32
CA ALA A 444 15.55 -11.42 38.55
C ALA A 444 14.64 -10.27 38.99
N ARG A 445 13.65 -10.58 39.83
CA ARG A 445 12.92 -9.54 40.57
C ARG A 445 13.72 -9.19 41.82
N SER A 446 14.16 -7.93 41.94
CA SER A 446 14.59 -7.43 43.24
C SER A 446 13.34 -7.22 44.11
N LEU A 447 13.40 -7.67 45.36
CA LEU A 447 12.32 -7.45 46.34
C LEU A 447 12.40 -5.99 46.81
N PRO A 448 11.40 -5.15 46.53
CA PRO A 448 11.38 -3.79 47.04
C PRO A 448 11.04 -3.79 48.55
N ASN A 449 11.59 -2.82 49.27
CA ASN A 449 11.34 -2.58 50.70
C ASN A 449 9.82 -2.36 50.97
N PRO A 450 9.24 -2.88 52.06
CA PRO A 450 7.82 -2.69 52.42
C PRO A 450 7.31 -1.24 52.40
N PHE A 451 8.15 -0.23 52.67
CA PHE A 451 7.76 1.19 52.56
C PHE A 451 7.52 1.65 51.11
N PHE A 452 8.13 0.98 50.12
CA PHE A 452 7.88 1.25 48.70
C PHE A 452 6.44 0.89 48.30
N GLY A 453 5.87 -0.17 48.87
CA GLY A 453 4.49 -0.58 48.59
C GLY A 453 3.46 0.47 49.03
N VAL A 454 3.69 1.13 50.16
CA VAL A 454 2.83 2.21 50.68
C VAL A 454 2.94 3.46 49.81
N VAL A 455 4.17 3.87 49.43
CA VAL A 455 4.38 5.01 48.52
C VAL A 455 3.78 4.74 47.14
N VAL A 456 3.89 3.52 46.63
CA VAL A 456 3.26 3.09 45.38
C VAL A 456 1.74 3.13 45.50
N LEU A 457 1.14 2.68 46.62
CA LEU A 457 -0.30 2.75 46.86
C LEU A 457 -0.82 4.18 46.95
N ILE A 458 -0.11 5.06 47.65
CA ILE A 458 -0.45 6.49 47.74
C ILE A 458 -0.32 7.14 46.37
N ARG A 459 0.79 6.93 45.66
CA ARG A 459 1.01 7.47 44.31
C ARG A 459 0.00 6.90 43.30
N TRP A 460 -0.38 5.63 43.43
CA TRP A 460 -1.42 4.97 42.63
C TRP A 460 -2.81 5.54 42.90
N PHE A 461 -3.13 5.84 44.16
CA PHE A 461 -4.40 6.47 44.54
C PHE A 461 -4.51 7.87 43.91
N PHE A 462 -3.44 8.67 43.98
CA PHE A 462 -3.41 10.00 43.37
C PHE A 462 -3.30 9.98 41.84
N SER A 463 -2.62 9.00 41.24
CA SER A 463 -2.52 8.90 39.77
C SER A 463 -3.83 8.44 39.11
N ASN A 464 -4.63 7.58 39.76
CA ASN A 464 -5.92 7.14 39.21
C ASN A 464 -7.05 8.16 39.40
N MET A 465 -6.92 9.11 40.32
CA MET A 465 -7.96 10.11 40.59
C MET A 465 -7.89 11.34 39.67
N LEU A 466 -6.78 11.57 38.94
CA LEU A 466 -6.51 12.84 38.24
C LEU A 466 -5.94 12.69 36.82
N MET A 467 -6.21 11.59 36.10
CA MET A 467 -5.93 11.59 34.66
C MET A 467 -6.97 12.48 33.95
N MET A 468 -6.61 13.73 33.70
CA MET A 468 -7.40 14.65 32.87
C MET A 468 -6.75 14.76 31.49
N PHE A 469 -7.47 14.30 30.47
CA PHE A 469 -7.13 14.55 29.08
C PHE A 469 -8.38 14.99 28.32
N VAL A 470 -8.19 15.85 27.33
CA VAL A 470 -9.25 16.35 26.46
C VAL A 470 -9.02 15.78 25.07
N VAL A 471 -10.11 15.35 24.43
CA VAL A 471 -10.09 14.84 23.07
C VAL A 471 -11.10 15.60 22.23
N GLN A 472 -10.67 16.07 21.07
CA GLN A 472 -11.55 16.75 20.12
C GLN A 472 -11.28 16.25 18.70
N GLN A 473 -12.32 15.78 18.01
CA GLN A 473 -12.23 15.42 16.60
C GLN A 473 -12.24 16.68 15.74
N ILE A 474 -11.37 16.73 14.74
CA ILE A 474 -11.35 17.83 13.77
C ILE A 474 -12.33 17.51 12.65
N PRO A 475 -13.32 18.39 12.38
CA PRO A 475 -14.31 18.17 11.33
C PRO A 475 -13.65 18.02 9.96
N ASP A 476 -14.28 17.23 9.08
CA ASP A 476 -13.84 16.99 7.70
C ASP A 476 -12.37 16.55 7.58
N SER A 477 -11.86 15.82 8.58
CA SER A 477 -10.52 15.25 8.57
C SER A 477 -10.41 13.94 9.34
N ASN A 478 -9.31 13.22 9.15
CA ASN A 478 -8.96 12.02 9.93
C ASN A 478 -8.29 12.33 11.28
N LEU A 479 -8.22 13.59 11.69
CA LEU A 479 -7.38 14.03 12.80
C LEU A 479 -8.17 14.20 14.10
N VAL A 480 -7.50 13.85 15.20
CA VAL A 480 -7.99 13.99 16.56
C VAL A 480 -6.94 14.76 17.36
N LEU A 481 -7.39 15.85 18.00
CA LEU A 481 -6.61 16.59 18.97
C LEU A 481 -6.70 15.89 20.33
N VAL A 482 -5.55 15.56 20.91
CA VAL A 482 -5.44 15.02 22.26
C VAL A 482 -4.58 15.95 23.10
N VAL A 483 -5.12 16.43 24.22
CA VAL A 483 -4.43 17.30 25.17
C VAL A 483 -4.30 16.56 26.50
N THR A 484 -3.08 16.43 27.00
CA THR A 484 -2.75 15.74 28.25
C THR A 484 -1.99 16.69 29.18
N GLN A 485 -1.98 16.41 30.48
CA GLN A 485 -1.12 17.12 31.43
C GLN A 485 0.32 16.60 31.32
N ALA A 486 1.29 17.51 31.28
CA ALA A 486 2.71 17.15 31.10
C ALA A 486 3.30 16.37 32.29
N ASP A 487 2.80 16.61 33.51
CA ASP A 487 3.37 16.03 34.74
C ASP A 487 2.73 14.69 35.16
N CYS A 488 1.70 14.22 34.44
CA CYS A 488 0.96 13.02 34.79
C CYS A 488 1.65 11.73 34.27
N ASP A 489 2.67 11.27 34.99
CA ASP A 489 3.36 10.00 34.65
C ASP A 489 2.58 8.76 35.14
N CYS A 490 1.70 8.24 34.28
CA CYS A 490 0.95 6.99 34.49
C CYS A 490 1.66 5.73 33.94
N SER A 491 2.91 5.86 33.45
CA SER A 491 3.65 4.80 32.74
C SER A 491 3.86 3.52 33.56
N ARG A 492 3.86 3.63 34.90
CA ARG A 492 4.02 2.48 35.80
C ARG A 492 2.80 1.56 35.86
N GLN A 493 1.61 2.05 35.51
CA GLN A 493 0.36 1.29 35.56
C GLN A 493 -0.06 0.81 34.17
N TYR A 494 0.17 1.64 33.15
CA TYR A 494 -0.04 1.29 31.75
C TYR A 494 1.30 1.43 31.02
N GLY A 495 1.95 0.30 30.76
CA GLY A 495 3.15 0.27 29.93
C GLY A 495 2.84 0.68 28.48
N PRO A 496 3.88 0.99 27.68
CA PRO A 496 3.69 1.37 26.29
C PRO A 496 2.97 0.25 25.51
N ILE A 497 1.98 0.64 24.71
CA ILE A 497 1.30 -0.25 23.78
C ILE A 497 2.15 -0.32 22.52
N LEU A 498 3.04 -1.31 22.48
CA LEU A 498 3.94 -1.51 21.35
C LEU A 498 3.23 -2.21 20.19
N LEU A 499 3.51 -1.75 18.96
CA LEU A 499 3.19 -2.44 17.71
C LEU A 499 4.25 -3.50 17.35
N MET A 500 4.92 -4.09 18.36
CA MET A 500 5.98 -5.06 18.10
C MET A 500 5.39 -6.42 17.71
N PRO A 501 5.95 -7.07 16.66
CA PRO A 501 5.51 -8.39 16.26
C PRO A 501 5.78 -9.40 17.38
N LYS A 502 4.81 -10.30 17.60
CA LYS A 502 4.93 -11.45 18.50
C LYS A 502 5.30 -12.70 17.70
N GLU A 503 6.40 -13.33 18.07
CA GLU A 503 6.78 -14.63 17.52
C GLU A 503 5.75 -15.72 17.89
N ILE A 504 5.27 -16.49 16.92
CA ILE A 504 4.60 -17.79 17.20
C ILE A 504 5.45 -18.87 16.55
N LYS A 505 5.95 -19.77 17.39
CA LYS A 505 6.65 -20.97 16.94
C LYS A 505 5.63 -22.00 16.48
N TYR A 506 5.61 -22.29 15.18
CA TYR A 506 4.95 -23.49 14.69
C TYR A 506 5.78 -24.71 15.08
N ILE A 507 5.21 -25.57 15.93
CA ILE A 507 5.77 -26.89 16.24
C ILE A 507 5.43 -27.80 15.08
N LEU A 508 6.14 -27.69 13.95
CA LEU A 508 6.19 -28.74 12.93
C LEU A 508 7.41 -28.48 12.03
N ILE A 509 8.38 -29.40 12.12
CA ILE A 509 9.54 -29.61 11.25
C ILE A 509 10.78 -28.72 11.51
N SER A 510 11.88 -29.43 11.74
CA SER A 510 13.26 -28.99 11.99
C SER A 510 13.85 -28.15 10.85
N LEU A 511 13.41 -26.89 10.71
CA LEU A 511 14.10 -25.87 9.94
C LEU A 511 14.37 -24.67 10.86
N SER A 512 15.61 -24.18 10.82
CA SER A 512 16.17 -23.14 11.69
C SER A 512 15.67 -21.72 11.34
N VAL A 513 14.37 -21.56 11.06
CA VAL A 513 13.73 -20.29 10.72
C VAL A 513 12.46 -20.15 11.56
N SER A 514 12.41 -19.18 12.47
CA SER A 514 11.20 -18.92 13.26
C SER A 514 10.33 -17.86 12.58
N TRP A 515 9.03 -18.09 12.64
CA TRP A 515 8.00 -17.23 12.07
C TRP A 515 7.60 -16.15 13.07
N CYS A 516 7.49 -14.91 12.61
CA CYS A 516 6.97 -13.81 13.42
C CYS A 516 5.58 -13.44 12.97
N LEU A 517 4.68 -13.18 13.92
CA LEU A 517 3.38 -12.61 13.63
C LEU A 517 3.39 -11.16 14.08
N SER A 518 2.73 -10.31 13.32
CA SER A 518 2.47 -8.94 13.74
C SER A 518 1.24 -8.88 14.64
#